data_AF-A0A1E3RNX7-F1
#
_entry.id   AF-A0A1E3RNX7-F1
#
_cell.length_a   1.000
_cell.length_b   1.000
_cell.length_c   1.000
_cell.angle_alpha   90.00
_cell.angle_beta   90.00
_cell.angle_gamma   90.00
#
_symmetry.space_group_name_H-M   'P 1'
#
loop_
_entity.id
_entity.type
_entity.pdbx_description
1 polymer ?
#
loop_
_entity_poly.entity_id
_entity_poly.type
_entity_poly.pdbx_seq_one_letter_code
_entity_poly.pdbx_strand_id
1 'polypeptide(L)'
;MTSLWLANRVEQAAPVDPPPESERSADVVVVGAGITGLITAVLLARAGKDVMVVEAFRVGAGATGNTTAKISLLQSTKLSKIVSKHGAKTARQYVEGNREGLEWLVGHCEAHGLSVQREDAFTYAQSEQGVAMVRDELEACEAAGLDVDWVDDADVPFPFHGAVRLPEQAQFDPMPLLDSLVVELEERGGRLVQGVRVQKVSTDGEGLTLDVRTQAGSEFEIRGKQCVLATGIPILDRGGFFARLKPQRSYCMAYKVPGTITRGMYISADSPTRSLRYAPTPDGDRLIAGGAGHPVGHEKSPSSSVQELDQWTKLHYPGAMQTHYWSAQDYSPIDELPYVGPILPGNEKIFVATGFDKWGMTNGTAAALALSSRILGGRMDWAEAFDSWSPHELSGIPKALQTNAQVGLYLARGWITPVTRIGNRTPEEGGVVSGPPWDLEARSVVDGCEYRVSPVCPHLGGIVNWNDADESWECPLHGSRFAPDGTLLEGPATRNLTAAR
;
A
#
# COMPACT_ATOMS: atom_id res chain seq x y z
N MET A 1 -13.47 1.42 12.99
CA MET A 1 -12.50 0.79 13.92
C MET A 1 -11.09 1.06 13.43
N THR A 2 -10.12 1.12 14.34
CA THR A 2 -8.72 1.45 14.03
C THR A 2 -7.90 0.18 13.86
N SER A 3 -6.86 0.23 13.02
CA SER A 3 -5.86 -0.84 12.89
C SER A 3 -5.23 -1.20 14.24
N LEU A 4 -4.90 -2.48 14.42
CA LEU A 4 -4.22 -2.99 15.62
C LEU A 4 -2.97 -2.17 15.98
N TRP A 5 -2.21 -1.75 14.98
CA TRP A 5 -0.95 -1.02 15.15
C TRP A 5 -1.13 0.44 15.53
N LEU A 6 -2.28 1.02 15.20
CA LEU A 6 -2.58 2.44 15.40
C LEU A 6 -3.47 2.68 16.63
N ALA A 7 -4.10 1.63 17.19
CA ALA A 7 -5.12 1.74 18.24
C ALA A 7 -4.62 2.42 19.53
N ASN A 8 -3.36 2.22 19.90
CA ASN A 8 -2.77 2.78 21.13
C ASN A 8 -1.86 3.99 20.89
N ARG A 9 -1.85 4.53 19.66
CA ARG A 9 -1.01 5.69 19.35
C ARG A 9 -1.75 6.96 19.71
N VAL A 10 -1.11 7.81 20.51
CA VAL A 10 -1.64 9.14 20.84
C VAL A 10 -1.66 9.96 19.55
N GLU A 11 -2.83 10.45 19.16
CA GLU A 11 -2.94 11.42 18.07
C GLU A 11 -2.28 12.72 18.51
N GLN A 12 -1.14 13.03 17.89
CA GLN A 12 -0.56 14.36 17.99
C GLN A 12 -1.26 15.26 16.98
N ALA A 13 -1.69 16.44 17.42
CA ALA A 13 -2.25 17.44 16.53
C ALA A 13 -1.20 17.82 15.47
N ALA A 14 -1.60 17.84 14.20
CA ALA A 14 -0.74 18.33 13.14
C ALA A 14 -0.36 19.80 13.42
N PRO A 15 0.88 20.22 13.11
CA PRO A 15 1.25 21.62 13.17
C PRO A 15 0.29 22.45 12.31
N VAL A 16 -0.31 23.47 12.91
CA VAL A 16 -1.24 24.38 12.21
C VAL A 16 -0.47 25.34 11.30
N ASP A 17 0.72 25.74 11.76
CA ASP A 17 1.54 26.74 11.09
C ASP A 17 2.62 26.10 10.22
N PRO A 18 2.89 26.66 9.02
CA PRO A 18 4.03 26.28 8.21
C PRO A 18 5.36 26.43 8.97
N PRO A 19 6.37 25.58 8.71
CA PRO A 19 7.71 25.78 9.28
C PRO A 19 8.29 27.14 8.84
N PRO A 20 9.29 27.71 9.55
CA PRO A 20 9.94 28.94 9.15
C PRO A 20 10.47 28.87 7.71
N GLU A 21 10.42 29.97 6.95
CA GLU A 21 10.86 29.97 5.54
C GLU A 21 12.31 29.50 5.36
N SER A 22 13.20 29.82 6.31
CA SER A 22 14.60 29.37 6.34
C SER A 22 14.75 27.86 6.42
N GLU A 23 13.72 27.13 6.86
CA GLU A 23 13.72 25.69 7.03
C GLU A 23 12.99 24.96 5.89
N ARG A 24 12.40 25.69 4.92
CA ARG A 24 11.62 25.13 3.78
C ARG A 24 12.48 24.71 2.60
N SER A 25 13.68 24.23 2.86
CA SER A 25 14.56 23.68 1.81
C SER A 25 15.33 22.47 2.31
N ALA A 26 15.69 21.58 1.38
CA ALA A 26 16.55 20.41 1.62
C ALA A 26 17.32 20.03 0.34
N ASP A 27 18.36 19.22 0.44
CA ASP A 27 18.96 18.59 -0.74
C ASP A 27 17.98 17.58 -1.35
N VAL A 28 17.39 16.73 -0.51
CA VAL A 28 16.43 15.70 -0.92
C VAL A 28 15.14 15.85 -0.12
N VAL A 29 14.03 15.99 -0.84
CA VAL A 29 12.68 15.98 -0.25
C VAL A 29 12.05 14.61 -0.48
N VAL A 30 11.70 13.90 0.59
CA VAL A 30 11.00 12.61 0.52
C VAL A 30 9.52 12.83 0.80
N VAL A 31 8.65 12.46 -0.12
CA VAL A 31 7.20 12.62 0.00
C VAL A 31 6.58 11.30 0.44
N GLY A 32 6.01 11.28 1.63
CA GLY A 32 5.42 10.11 2.30
C GLY A 32 6.29 9.57 3.44
N ALA A 33 5.73 9.51 4.65
CA ALA A 33 6.39 8.95 5.85
C ALA A 33 5.90 7.52 6.16
N GLY A 34 5.77 6.69 5.12
CA GLY A 34 5.67 5.24 5.26
C GLY A 34 7.05 4.59 5.38
N ILE A 35 7.09 3.25 5.43
CA ILE A 35 8.33 2.48 5.56
C ILE A 35 9.38 2.84 4.49
N THR A 36 9.00 2.87 3.21
CA THR A 36 9.92 3.20 2.11
C THR A 36 10.49 4.61 2.23
N GLY A 37 9.65 5.59 2.56
CA GLY A 37 10.07 6.99 2.65
C GLY A 37 11.01 7.23 3.82
N LEU A 38 10.67 6.73 5.02
CA LEU A 38 11.49 6.91 6.21
C LEU A 38 12.83 6.19 6.12
N ILE A 39 12.86 4.95 5.59
CA ILE A 39 14.13 4.25 5.36
C ILE A 39 15.00 5.01 4.36
N THR A 40 14.42 5.48 3.25
CA THR A 40 15.16 6.30 2.27
C THR A 40 15.73 7.55 2.92
N ALA A 41 14.92 8.26 3.72
CA ALA A 41 15.33 9.48 4.39
C ALA A 41 16.48 9.24 5.38
N VAL A 42 16.38 8.21 6.22
CA VAL A 42 17.42 7.83 7.19
C VAL A 42 18.72 7.44 6.49
N LEU A 43 18.66 6.65 5.42
CA LEU A 43 19.85 6.25 4.66
C LEU A 43 20.56 7.44 4.01
N LEU A 44 19.81 8.41 3.49
CA LEU A 44 20.38 9.64 2.94
C LEU A 44 20.94 10.55 4.03
N ALA A 45 20.26 10.69 5.17
CA ALA A 45 20.74 11.45 6.32
C ALA A 45 22.01 10.80 6.94
N ARG A 46 22.09 9.46 6.98
CA ARG A 46 23.30 8.70 7.35
C ARG A 46 24.51 9.09 6.50
N ALA A 47 24.28 9.39 5.22
CA ALA A 47 25.31 9.84 4.28
C ALA A 47 25.56 11.36 4.33
N GLY A 48 24.97 12.09 5.28
CA GLY A 48 25.17 13.53 5.47
C GLY A 48 24.42 14.41 4.49
N LYS A 49 23.39 13.90 3.80
CA LYS A 49 22.50 14.73 2.98
C LYS A 49 21.55 15.52 3.88
N ASP A 50 21.22 16.73 3.45
CA ASP A 50 20.13 17.49 4.04
C ASP A 50 18.78 16.96 3.54
N VAL A 51 17.99 16.35 4.44
CA VAL A 51 16.78 15.60 4.07
C VAL A 51 15.56 16.14 4.79
N MET A 52 14.46 16.31 4.04
CA MET A 52 13.15 16.64 4.59
C MET A 52 12.12 15.61 4.13
N VAL A 53 11.40 15.02 5.09
CA VAL A 53 10.25 14.16 4.85
C VAL A 53 8.97 14.98 4.97
N VAL A 54 8.07 14.89 3.99
CA VAL A 54 6.78 15.59 3.96
C VAL A 54 5.65 14.56 3.91
N GLU A 55 4.80 14.56 4.92
CA GLU A 55 3.70 13.61 5.12
C GLU A 55 2.36 14.34 5.22
N ALA A 56 1.38 13.91 4.43
CA ALA A 56 0.08 14.55 4.34
C ALA A 56 -0.79 14.37 5.60
N PHE A 57 -0.57 13.28 6.31
CA PHE A 57 -1.27 12.96 7.56
C PHE A 57 -0.25 12.84 8.69
N ARG A 58 0.03 11.61 9.10
CA ARG A 58 1.00 11.26 10.14
C ARG A 58 1.84 10.08 9.70
N VAL A 59 2.96 9.86 10.36
CA VAL A 59 3.84 8.71 10.12
C VAL A 59 3.02 7.41 10.09
N GLY A 60 3.22 6.61 9.04
CA GLY A 60 2.56 5.33 8.88
C GLY A 60 1.04 5.36 8.64
N ALA A 61 0.41 6.52 8.41
CA ALA A 61 -1.05 6.63 8.29
C ALA A 61 -1.66 5.78 7.15
N GLY A 62 -0.89 5.54 6.08
CA GLY A 62 -1.31 4.74 4.92
C GLY A 62 -1.13 3.23 5.11
N ALA A 63 -0.65 2.56 4.06
CA ALA A 63 -0.50 1.10 4.04
C ALA A 63 0.39 0.54 5.15
N THR A 64 1.46 1.24 5.56
CA THR A 64 2.38 0.75 6.61
C THR A 64 1.69 0.56 7.96
N GLY A 65 0.86 1.50 8.43
CA GLY A 65 0.11 1.35 9.68
C GLY A 65 -1.15 0.49 9.55
N ASN A 66 -1.46 0.01 8.34
CA ASN A 66 -2.65 -0.79 8.05
C ASN A 66 -2.31 -2.16 7.41
N THR A 67 -1.04 -2.57 7.39
CA THR A 67 -0.61 -3.86 6.84
C THR A 67 -0.89 -5.02 7.82
N THR A 68 -0.71 -6.26 7.37
CA THR A 68 -0.50 -7.38 8.29
C THR A 68 0.94 -7.43 8.81
N ALA A 69 1.90 -6.74 8.16
CA ALA A 69 3.31 -6.66 8.58
C ALA A 69 4.07 -8.00 8.55
N LYS A 70 3.83 -8.80 7.50
CA LYS A 70 4.67 -9.94 7.13
C LYS A 70 5.94 -9.44 6.44
N ILE A 71 7.09 -9.98 6.83
CA ILE A 71 8.39 -9.76 6.21
C ILE A 71 8.83 -11.11 5.62
N SER A 72 8.60 -11.30 4.32
CA SER A 72 8.74 -12.62 3.69
C SER A 72 9.23 -12.52 2.24
N LEU A 73 10.07 -13.47 1.84
CA LEU A 73 10.45 -13.72 0.45
C LEU A 73 9.43 -14.63 -0.27
N LEU A 74 8.66 -15.42 0.48
CA LEU A 74 7.52 -16.18 -0.03
C LEU A 74 6.28 -15.29 0.00
N GLN A 75 5.84 -14.87 -1.19
CA GLN A 75 4.93 -13.74 -1.37
C GLN A 75 3.63 -14.15 -2.07
N SER A 76 2.94 -15.16 -1.50
CA SER A 76 1.80 -15.85 -2.16
C SER A 76 2.27 -16.49 -3.47
N THR A 77 1.63 -16.18 -4.60
CA THR A 77 1.91 -16.73 -5.94
C THR A 77 2.72 -15.76 -6.80
N LYS A 78 3.60 -14.96 -6.18
CA LYS A 78 4.29 -13.86 -6.87
C LYS A 78 5.45 -14.38 -7.73
N LEU A 79 6.24 -15.34 -7.23
CA LEU A 79 7.42 -15.79 -7.97
C LEU A 79 7.04 -16.58 -9.21
N SER A 80 6.00 -17.42 -9.17
CA SER A 80 5.48 -18.11 -10.37
C SER A 80 5.08 -17.13 -11.47
N LYS A 81 4.43 -16.01 -11.12
CA LYS A 81 4.07 -14.95 -12.08
C LYS A 81 5.31 -14.24 -12.64
N ILE A 82 6.28 -13.90 -11.79
CA ILE A 82 7.53 -13.25 -12.23
C ILE A 82 8.34 -14.18 -13.14
N VAL A 83 8.52 -15.45 -12.75
CA VAL A 83 9.25 -16.45 -13.54
C VAL A 83 8.58 -16.66 -14.90
N SER A 84 7.25 -16.80 -14.93
CA SER A 84 6.48 -16.96 -16.17
C SER A 84 6.65 -15.77 -17.13
N LYS A 85 6.71 -14.54 -16.59
CA LYS A 85 6.74 -13.32 -17.38
C LYS A 85 8.14 -12.84 -17.78
N HIS A 86 9.09 -12.97 -16.87
CA HIS A 86 10.44 -12.39 -16.98
C HIS A 86 11.57 -13.40 -16.92
N GLY A 87 11.26 -14.64 -16.56
CA GLY A 87 12.24 -15.72 -16.42
C GLY A 87 12.95 -15.72 -15.06
N ALA A 88 13.65 -16.83 -14.80
CA ALA A 88 14.28 -17.10 -13.52
C ALA A 88 15.43 -16.13 -13.15
N LYS A 89 16.09 -15.51 -14.15
CA LYS A 89 17.15 -14.52 -13.87
C LYS A 89 16.59 -13.31 -13.13
N THR A 90 15.53 -12.71 -13.67
CA THR A 90 14.87 -11.55 -13.05
C THR A 90 14.22 -11.94 -11.73
N ALA A 91 13.64 -13.14 -11.62
CA ALA A 91 13.13 -13.65 -10.36
C ALA A 91 14.21 -13.75 -9.26
N ARG A 92 15.43 -14.20 -9.60
CA ARG A 92 16.56 -14.20 -8.66
C ARG A 92 16.97 -12.80 -8.20
N GLN A 93 17.02 -11.83 -9.12
CA GLN A 93 17.29 -10.42 -8.76
C GLN A 93 16.18 -9.88 -7.85
N TYR A 94 14.92 -10.19 -8.14
CA TYR A 94 13.79 -9.81 -7.28
C TYR A 94 13.90 -10.39 -5.87
N VAL A 95 14.23 -11.69 -5.76
CA VAL A 95 14.44 -12.36 -4.48
C VAL A 95 15.63 -11.76 -3.72
N GLU A 96 16.74 -11.48 -4.40
CA GLU A 96 17.93 -10.90 -3.77
C GLU A 96 17.65 -9.51 -3.17
N GLY A 97 16.97 -8.64 -3.91
CA GLY A 97 16.58 -7.33 -3.39
C GLY A 97 15.65 -7.43 -2.18
N ASN A 98 14.67 -8.33 -2.22
CA ASN A 98 13.78 -8.57 -1.09
C ASN A 98 14.52 -9.20 0.12
N ARG A 99 15.54 -10.03 -0.12
CA ARG A 99 16.40 -10.62 0.92
C ARG A 99 17.20 -9.54 1.63
N GLU A 100 17.92 -8.71 0.89
CA GLU A 100 18.62 -7.55 1.46
C GLU A 100 17.66 -6.62 2.22
N GLY A 101 16.45 -6.41 1.68
CA GLY A 101 15.41 -5.64 2.35
C GLY A 101 14.94 -6.26 3.68
N LEU A 102 14.71 -7.58 3.70
CA LEU A 102 14.37 -8.33 4.91
C LEU A 102 15.49 -8.24 5.95
N GLU A 103 16.73 -8.51 5.54
CA GLU A 103 17.90 -8.51 6.42
C GLU A 103 18.15 -7.13 7.01
N TRP A 104 18.07 -6.07 6.20
CA TRP A 104 18.20 -4.70 6.67
C TRP A 104 17.13 -4.37 7.71
N LEU A 105 15.87 -4.73 7.42
CA LEU A 105 14.73 -4.43 8.29
C LEU A 105 14.86 -5.12 9.65
N VAL A 106 15.16 -6.42 9.65
CA VAL A 106 15.32 -7.19 10.88
C VAL A 106 16.58 -6.74 11.63
N GLY A 107 17.69 -6.52 10.94
CA GLY A 107 18.92 -6.03 11.55
C GLY A 107 18.75 -4.65 12.19
N HIS A 108 17.99 -3.74 11.58
CA HIS A 108 17.64 -2.45 12.19
C HIS A 108 16.83 -2.65 13.46
N CYS A 109 15.80 -3.51 13.42
CA CYS A 109 15.00 -3.82 14.60
C CYS A 109 15.85 -4.38 15.76
N GLU A 110 16.69 -5.37 15.49
CA GLU A 110 17.57 -5.99 16.48
C GLU A 110 18.55 -4.96 17.08
N ALA A 111 19.18 -4.13 16.25
CA ALA A 111 20.11 -3.09 16.69
C ALA A 111 19.47 -2.03 17.59
N HIS A 112 18.15 -1.82 17.48
CA HIS A 112 17.40 -0.83 18.25
C HIS A 112 16.49 -1.47 19.32
N GLY A 113 16.63 -2.78 19.57
CA GLY A 113 15.84 -3.49 20.58
C GLY A 113 14.34 -3.57 20.27
N LEU A 114 13.96 -3.52 19.00
CA LEU A 114 12.58 -3.63 18.54
C LEU A 114 12.18 -5.10 18.39
N SER A 115 10.96 -5.43 18.83
CA SER A 115 10.46 -6.80 18.83
C SER A 115 10.16 -7.29 17.41
N VAL A 116 10.76 -8.43 17.05
CA VAL A 116 10.53 -9.16 15.80
C VAL A 116 10.32 -10.63 16.15
N GLN A 117 9.39 -11.29 15.47
CA GLN A 117 9.16 -12.73 15.61
C GLN A 117 9.63 -13.44 14.35
N ARG A 118 10.42 -14.50 14.53
CA ARG A 118 10.81 -15.42 13.45
C ARG A 118 9.78 -16.52 13.32
N GLU A 119 9.29 -16.73 12.10
CA GLU A 119 8.22 -17.66 11.79
C GLU A 119 8.39 -18.20 10.36
N ASP A 120 7.85 -19.39 10.11
CA ASP A 120 7.76 -19.93 8.76
C ASP A 120 6.66 -19.22 7.97
N ALA A 121 6.90 -18.98 6.68
CA ALA A 121 5.87 -18.53 5.75
C ALA A 121 5.33 -19.70 4.93
N PHE A 122 4.02 -19.68 4.66
CA PHE A 122 3.32 -20.70 3.89
C PHE A 122 2.45 -20.06 2.82
N THR A 123 2.66 -20.46 1.56
CA THR A 123 1.66 -20.29 0.50
C THR A 123 0.93 -21.62 0.36
N TYR A 124 -0.35 -21.67 0.72
CA TYR A 124 -1.09 -22.93 0.85
C TYR A 124 -2.32 -23.01 -0.06
N ALA A 125 -2.79 -24.23 -0.32
CA ALA A 125 -4.03 -24.48 -1.04
C ALA A 125 -5.17 -24.72 -0.04
N GLN A 126 -6.26 -23.95 -0.16
CA GLN A 126 -7.48 -24.18 0.63
C GLN A 126 -8.34 -25.29 0.05
N SER A 127 -8.10 -25.66 -1.20
CA SER A 127 -8.86 -26.66 -1.95
C SER A 127 -7.94 -27.51 -2.81
N GLU A 128 -8.42 -28.69 -3.22
CA GLU A 128 -7.70 -29.55 -4.18
C GLU A 128 -7.36 -28.82 -5.49
N GLN A 129 -8.22 -27.87 -5.91
CA GLN A 129 -8.01 -27.09 -7.14
C GLN A 129 -6.83 -26.09 -7.00
N GLY A 130 -6.55 -25.63 -5.78
CA GLY A 130 -5.45 -24.70 -5.50
C GLY A 130 -4.07 -25.37 -5.49
N VAL A 131 -4.00 -26.70 -5.36
CA VAL A 131 -2.73 -27.45 -5.23
C VAL A 131 -1.79 -27.20 -6.40
N ALA A 132 -2.31 -27.15 -7.62
CA ALA A 132 -1.50 -26.87 -8.82
C ALA A 132 -0.82 -25.50 -8.74
N MET A 133 -1.54 -24.46 -8.28
CA MET A 133 -0.97 -23.11 -8.13
C MET A 133 0.16 -23.07 -7.09
N VAL A 134 0.04 -23.85 -6.02
CA VAL A 134 1.08 -23.95 -5.00
C VAL A 134 2.31 -24.70 -5.53
N ARG A 135 2.10 -25.75 -6.34
CA ARG A 135 3.19 -26.48 -7.00
C ARG A 135 3.95 -25.58 -8.00
N ASP A 136 3.22 -24.79 -8.79
CA ASP A 136 3.83 -23.80 -9.68
C ASP A 136 4.68 -22.78 -8.90
N GLU A 137 4.20 -22.35 -7.72
CA GLU A 137 4.96 -21.45 -6.85
C GLU A 137 6.21 -22.11 -6.25
N LEU A 138 6.12 -23.39 -5.84
CA LEU A 138 7.27 -24.16 -5.37
C LEU A 138 8.38 -24.20 -6.42
N GLU A 139 8.05 -24.61 -7.66
CA GLU A 139 9.02 -24.67 -8.76
C GLU A 139 9.64 -23.30 -9.06
N ALA A 140 8.84 -22.23 -8.98
CA ALA A 140 9.32 -20.87 -9.19
C ALA A 140 10.23 -20.39 -8.05
N CYS A 141 9.94 -20.75 -6.80
CA CYS A 141 10.79 -20.47 -5.65
C CYS A 141 12.15 -21.16 -5.80
N GLU A 142 12.17 -22.44 -6.17
CA GLU A 142 13.40 -23.20 -6.44
C GLU A 142 14.21 -22.56 -7.58
N ALA A 143 13.55 -22.20 -8.69
CA ALA A 143 14.21 -21.52 -9.81
C ALA A 143 14.78 -20.13 -9.45
N ALA A 144 14.16 -19.46 -8.47
CA ALA A 144 14.60 -18.20 -7.90
C ALA A 144 15.63 -18.37 -6.76
N GLY A 145 16.02 -19.61 -6.43
CA GLY A 145 17.06 -19.91 -5.45
C GLY A 145 16.63 -19.75 -4.00
N LEU A 146 15.34 -19.94 -3.70
CA LEU A 146 14.85 -20.04 -2.33
C LEU A 146 14.94 -21.49 -1.83
N ASP A 147 15.27 -21.63 -0.55
CA ASP A 147 15.30 -22.92 0.15
C ASP A 147 13.90 -23.20 0.71
N VAL A 148 13.06 -23.83 -0.11
CA VAL A 148 11.65 -24.08 0.18
C VAL A 148 11.36 -25.57 0.22
N ASP A 149 10.40 -25.95 1.05
CA ASP A 149 9.92 -27.33 1.14
C ASP A 149 8.43 -27.41 0.77
N TRP A 150 8.00 -28.55 0.24
CA TRP A 150 6.59 -28.91 0.23
C TRP A 150 6.17 -29.47 1.59
N VAL A 151 5.01 -29.05 2.08
CA VAL A 151 4.36 -29.63 3.26
C VAL A 151 2.96 -30.10 2.89
N ASP A 152 2.59 -31.30 3.32
CA ASP A 152 1.26 -31.87 3.05
C ASP A 152 0.21 -31.38 4.06
N ASP A 153 0.61 -31.16 5.32
CA ASP A 153 -0.27 -30.78 6.44
C ASP A 153 0.32 -29.64 7.29
N ALA A 154 -0.54 -28.94 8.03
CA ALA A 154 -0.17 -27.94 9.04
C ALA A 154 -1.11 -28.00 10.25
N ASP A 155 -0.65 -27.56 11.43
CA ASP A 155 -1.46 -27.47 12.65
C ASP A 155 -2.41 -26.26 12.58
N VAL A 156 -3.43 -26.37 11.73
CA VAL A 156 -4.40 -25.32 11.44
C VAL A 156 -5.83 -25.88 11.51
N PRO A 157 -6.81 -25.10 12.01
CA PRO A 157 -8.19 -25.58 12.16
C PRO A 157 -9.04 -25.42 10.89
N PHE A 158 -8.41 -25.23 9.73
CA PHE A 158 -9.06 -24.96 8.45
C PHE A 158 -8.52 -25.87 7.32
N PRO A 159 -9.24 -26.02 6.20
CA PRO A 159 -8.79 -26.85 5.09
C PRO A 159 -7.39 -26.47 4.58
N PHE A 160 -6.55 -27.48 4.48
CA PHE A 160 -5.17 -27.37 4.05
C PHE A 160 -4.86 -28.56 3.15
N HIS A 161 -4.59 -28.31 1.88
CA HIS A 161 -4.35 -29.36 0.88
C HIS A 161 -2.88 -29.43 0.44
N GLY A 162 -2.01 -28.78 1.21
CA GLY A 162 -0.58 -28.66 0.97
C GLY A 162 -0.13 -27.22 0.77
N ALA A 163 1.16 -26.99 1.03
CA ALA A 163 1.78 -25.68 0.91
C ALA A 163 3.24 -25.77 0.46
N VAL A 164 3.72 -24.68 -0.12
CA VAL A 164 5.16 -24.35 -0.10
C VAL A 164 5.45 -23.63 1.20
N ARG A 165 6.48 -24.07 1.92
CA ARG A 165 6.97 -23.51 3.17
C ARG A 165 8.34 -22.89 2.95
N LEU A 166 8.52 -21.66 3.44
CA LEU A 166 9.81 -21.00 3.53
C LEU A 166 10.12 -20.71 5.01
N PRO A 167 11.17 -21.33 5.59
CA PRO A 167 11.55 -21.11 6.99
C PRO A 167 12.14 -19.72 7.28
N GLU A 168 12.25 -19.36 8.56
CA GLU A 168 13.03 -18.21 9.07
C GLU A 168 12.64 -16.83 8.49
N GLN A 169 11.38 -16.69 8.11
CA GLN A 169 10.80 -15.40 7.75
C GLN A 169 10.48 -14.61 9.02
N ALA A 170 10.00 -13.37 8.88
CA ALA A 170 9.78 -12.50 10.03
C ALA A 170 8.44 -11.79 9.99
N GLN A 171 8.00 -11.35 11.17
CA GLN A 171 6.81 -10.53 11.35
C GLN A 171 7.01 -9.62 12.56
N PHE A 172 6.31 -8.49 12.58
CA PHE A 172 6.53 -7.46 13.61
C PHE A 172 5.35 -6.48 13.71
N ASP A 173 5.45 -5.53 14.65
CA ASP A 173 4.67 -4.30 14.62
C ASP A 173 5.50 -3.24 13.86
N PRO A 174 4.98 -2.69 12.73
CA PRO A 174 5.73 -1.74 11.93
C PRO A 174 5.86 -0.37 12.59
N MET A 175 5.02 -0.03 13.55
CA MET A 175 4.92 1.33 14.06
C MET A 175 6.09 1.71 15.00
N PRO A 176 6.57 0.85 15.91
CA PRO A 176 7.82 1.09 16.65
C PRO A 176 9.06 1.26 15.77
N LEU A 177 9.12 0.56 14.63
CA LEU A 177 10.19 0.77 13.65
C LEU A 177 10.14 2.18 13.08
N LEU A 178 8.96 2.63 12.64
CA LEU A 178 8.85 3.99 12.08
C LEU A 178 9.24 5.05 13.11
N ASP A 179 8.88 4.86 14.38
CA ASP A 179 9.29 5.76 15.46
C ASP A 179 10.81 5.79 15.65
N SER A 180 11.45 4.62 15.63
CA SER A 180 12.91 4.53 15.67
C SER A 180 13.57 5.24 14.49
N LEU A 181 13.00 5.12 13.27
CA LEU A 181 13.52 5.80 12.08
C LEU A 181 13.33 7.31 12.14
N VAL A 182 12.24 7.79 12.71
CA VAL A 182 12.02 9.24 12.93
C VAL A 182 13.05 9.80 13.90
N VAL A 183 13.26 9.14 15.04
CA VAL A 183 14.28 9.53 16.02
C VAL A 183 15.66 9.57 15.36
N GLU A 184 16.04 8.52 14.62
CA GLU A 184 17.33 8.50 13.93
C GLU A 184 17.45 9.59 12.86
N LEU A 185 16.38 9.86 12.11
CA LEU A 185 16.36 10.94 11.11
C LEU A 185 16.66 12.29 11.76
N GLU A 186 16.00 12.59 12.88
CA GLU A 186 16.16 13.84 13.63
C GLU A 186 17.56 13.95 14.25
N GLU A 187 18.08 12.88 14.85
CA GLU A 187 19.45 12.82 15.39
C GLU A 187 20.52 13.08 14.33
N ARG A 188 20.21 12.76 13.06
CA ARG A 188 21.08 13.02 11.90
C ARG A 188 20.83 14.36 11.22
N GLY A 189 20.00 15.22 11.81
CA GLY A 189 19.69 16.56 11.31
C GLY A 189 18.65 16.60 10.17
N GLY A 190 18.04 15.45 9.85
CA GLY A 190 16.89 15.40 8.96
C GLY A 190 15.63 15.99 9.61
N ARG A 191 14.66 16.36 8.78
CA ARG A 191 13.42 17.02 9.21
C ARG A 191 12.19 16.22 8.79
N LEU A 192 11.18 16.15 9.65
CA LEU A 192 9.88 15.56 9.34
C LEU A 192 8.77 16.61 9.47
N VAL A 193 7.98 16.79 8.42
CA VAL A 193 6.83 17.70 8.37
C VAL A 193 5.57 16.88 8.13
N GLN A 194 4.74 16.74 9.16
CA GLN A 194 3.46 16.03 9.13
C GLN A 194 2.28 16.99 8.89
N GLY A 195 1.14 16.48 8.45
CA GLY A 195 -0.06 17.28 8.17
C GLY A 195 0.08 18.20 6.94
N VAL A 196 1.05 17.94 6.07
CA VAL A 196 1.38 18.77 4.91
C VAL A 196 1.37 17.91 3.65
N ARG A 197 0.43 18.20 2.76
CA ARG A 197 0.24 17.47 1.51
C ARG A 197 0.97 18.15 0.37
N VAL A 198 1.86 17.42 -0.29
CA VAL A 198 2.39 17.85 -1.60
C VAL A 198 1.30 17.74 -2.66
N GLN A 199 1.06 18.83 -3.39
CA GLN A 199 0.05 18.91 -4.43
C GLN A 199 0.64 18.93 -5.84
N LYS A 200 1.83 19.49 -5.99
CA LYS A 200 2.52 19.63 -7.27
C LYS A 200 4.03 19.65 -7.04
N VAL A 201 4.77 19.16 -8.03
CA VAL A 201 6.23 19.28 -8.08
C VAL A 201 6.61 19.91 -9.42
N SER A 202 7.29 21.04 -9.38
CA SER A 202 7.80 21.74 -10.54
C SER A 202 9.33 21.76 -10.55
N THR A 203 9.92 21.96 -11.72
CA THR A 203 11.37 22.10 -11.92
C THR A 203 11.65 23.54 -12.33
N ASP A 204 12.54 24.21 -11.62
CA ASP A 204 12.92 25.60 -11.86
C ASP A 204 14.44 25.72 -12.07
N GLY A 205 14.89 25.71 -13.33
CA GLY A 205 16.32 25.85 -13.68
C GLY A 205 17.22 24.81 -12.99
N GLU A 206 17.73 25.14 -11.81
CA GLU A 206 18.66 24.33 -11.02
C GLU A 206 17.98 23.37 -10.02
N GLY A 207 16.75 23.62 -9.58
CA GLY A 207 16.11 22.88 -8.47
C GLY A 207 14.74 22.28 -8.77
N LEU A 208 14.03 21.96 -7.68
CA LEU A 208 12.64 21.56 -7.60
C LEU A 208 11.89 22.47 -6.62
N THR A 209 10.66 22.79 -6.96
CA THR A 209 9.71 23.48 -6.08
C THR A 209 8.48 22.61 -5.90
N LEU A 210 8.17 22.26 -4.65
CA LEU A 210 7.02 21.48 -4.25
C LEU A 210 5.97 22.41 -3.66
N ASP A 211 4.81 22.49 -4.32
CA ASP A 211 3.65 23.23 -3.80
C ASP A 211 2.95 22.34 -2.79
N VAL A 212 2.82 22.82 -1.55
CA VAL A 212 2.27 22.05 -0.44
C VAL A 212 1.12 22.78 0.24
N ARG A 213 0.23 22.00 0.86
CA ARG A 213 -0.94 22.50 1.59
C ARG A 213 -1.09 21.81 2.94
N THR A 214 -1.27 22.58 4.00
CA THR A 214 -1.56 22.07 5.35
C THR A 214 -2.98 21.54 5.44
N GLN A 215 -3.28 20.74 6.46
CA GLN A 215 -4.66 20.32 6.78
C GLN A 215 -5.58 21.51 7.09
N ALA A 216 -5.04 22.58 7.70
CA ALA A 216 -5.78 23.82 7.96
C ALA A 216 -6.02 24.68 6.70
N GLY A 217 -5.41 24.30 5.57
CA GLY A 217 -5.63 24.91 4.27
C GLY A 217 -4.59 25.94 3.84
N SER A 218 -3.59 26.23 4.66
CA SER A 218 -2.47 27.12 4.31
C SER A 218 -1.62 26.52 3.20
N GLU A 219 -1.23 27.33 2.21
CA GLU A 219 -0.41 26.91 1.08
C GLU A 219 0.98 27.57 1.14
N PHE A 220 2.03 26.81 0.82
CA PHE A 220 3.40 27.31 0.75
C PHE A 220 4.27 26.41 -0.14
N GLU A 221 5.52 26.82 -0.36
CA GLU A 221 6.48 26.11 -1.19
C GLU A 221 7.61 25.50 -0.35
N ILE A 222 8.08 24.32 -0.77
CA ILE A 222 9.30 23.67 -0.28
C ILE A 222 10.26 23.50 -1.45
N ARG A 223 11.53 23.89 -1.27
CA ARG A 223 12.57 23.75 -2.28
C ARG A 223 13.42 22.50 -2.08
N GLY A 224 13.78 21.83 -3.17
CA GLY A 224 14.63 20.64 -3.17
C GLY A 224 15.58 20.60 -4.36
N LYS A 225 16.65 19.80 -4.30
CA LYS A 225 17.42 19.45 -5.51
C LYS A 225 16.89 18.17 -6.14
N GLN A 226 16.51 17.21 -5.30
CA GLN A 226 15.91 15.94 -5.70
C GLN A 226 14.65 15.66 -4.85
N CYS A 227 13.76 14.83 -5.38
CA CYS A 227 12.52 14.43 -4.73
C CYS A 227 12.29 12.92 -4.89
N VAL A 228 11.87 12.25 -3.81
CA VAL A 228 11.44 10.85 -3.83
C VAL A 228 9.95 10.77 -3.54
N LEU A 229 9.16 10.24 -4.46
CA LEU A 229 7.74 9.98 -4.28
C LEU A 229 7.54 8.55 -3.75
N ALA A 230 7.37 8.43 -2.43
CA ALA A 230 7.09 7.19 -1.71
C ALA A 230 5.61 7.18 -1.21
N THR A 231 4.69 7.54 -2.10
CA THR A 231 3.29 7.88 -1.78
C THR A 231 2.29 6.75 -2.07
N GLY A 232 2.77 5.49 -2.13
CA GLY A 232 1.97 4.35 -2.59
C GLY A 232 1.83 4.32 -4.12
N ILE A 233 1.30 5.38 -4.72
CA ILE A 233 1.29 5.67 -6.16
C ILE A 233 1.76 7.11 -6.39
N PRO A 234 2.49 7.43 -7.48
CA PRO A 234 2.91 8.80 -7.77
C PRO A 234 1.73 9.78 -7.84
N ILE A 235 1.85 10.89 -7.11
CA ILE A 235 0.88 12.01 -7.16
C ILE A 235 1.01 12.87 -8.42
N LEU A 236 1.98 12.56 -9.28
CA LEU A 236 2.25 13.29 -10.52
C LEU A 236 1.82 12.44 -11.72
N ASP A 237 1.10 13.04 -12.66
CA ASP A 237 0.70 12.43 -13.93
C ASP A 237 1.86 12.38 -14.96
N ARG A 238 3.06 12.06 -14.48
CA ARG A 238 4.27 11.90 -15.30
C ARG A 238 4.65 10.43 -15.33
N GLY A 239 5.09 9.95 -16.49
CA GLY A 239 5.50 8.55 -16.67
C GLY A 239 4.35 7.54 -16.77
N GLY A 240 3.09 7.99 -16.73
CA GLY A 240 1.92 7.13 -16.97
C GLY A 240 1.70 6.04 -15.92
N PHE A 241 2.19 6.22 -14.68
CA PHE A 241 2.06 5.22 -13.62
C PHE A 241 0.60 4.84 -13.31
N PHE A 242 -0.34 5.80 -13.46
CA PHE A 242 -1.78 5.54 -13.34
C PHE A 242 -2.30 4.49 -14.34
N ALA A 243 -1.61 4.29 -15.47
CA ALA A 243 -1.93 3.31 -16.50
C ALA A 243 -1.15 1.98 -16.36
N ARG A 244 -0.17 1.96 -15.45
CA ARG A 244 0.77 0.83 -15.19
C ARG A 244 0.53 0.17 -13.83
N LEU A 245 -0.31 0.77 -13.00
CA LEU A 245 -0.64 0.30 -11.66
C LEU A 245 -2.13 0.09 -11.53
N LYS A 246 -2.52 -0.98 -10.85
CA LYS A 246 -3.91 -1.27 -10.51
C LYS A 246 -4.11 -1.13 -9.01
N PRO A 247 -4.96 -0.20 -8.54
CA PRO A 247 -5.24 -0.05 -7.12
C PRO A 247 -6.04 -1.24 -6.60
N GLN A 248 -5.63 -1.80 -5.47
CA GLN A 248 -6.24 -2.93 -4.78
C GLN A 248 -6.53 -2.56 -3.34
N ARG A 249 -7.70 -2.92 -2.85
CA ARG A 249 -8.10 -2.81 -1.45
C ARG A 249 -8.17 -4.20 -0.83
N SER A 250 -7.83 -4.30 0.45
CA SER A 250 -7.99 -5.54 1.23
C SER A 250 -8.23 -5.23 2.69
N TYR A 251 -8.85 -6.17 3.38
CA TYR A 251 -9.36 -6.00 4.73
C TYR A 251 -8.67 -6.94 5.70
N CYS A 252 -8.58 -6.51 6.95
CA CYS A 252 -7.98 -7.25 8.03
C CYS A 252 -8.79 -7.09 9.31
N MET A 253 -8.79 -8.12 10.12
CA MET A 253 -9.39 -8.14 11.45
C MET A 253 -8.43 -8.81 12.43
N ALA A 254 -8.41 -8.32 13.67
CA ALA A 254 -7.67 -8.94 14.76
C ALA A 254 -8.63 -9.56 15.76
N TYR A 255 -8.31 -10.77 16.23
CA TYR A 255 -9.15 -11.53 17.14
C TYR A 255 -8.38 -11.96 18.38
N LYS A 256 -9.06 -11.95 19.52
CA LYS A 256 -8.69 -12.80 20.65
C LYS A 256 -9.31 -14.18 20.40
N VAL A 257 -8.49 -15.22 20.35
CA VAL A 257 -8.94 -16.61 20.11
C VAL A 257 -8.72 -17.44 21.38
N PRO A 258 -9.60 -18.41 21.67
CA PRO A 258 -9.39 -19.35 22.78
C PRO A 258 -8.32 -20.39 22.42
N GLY A 259 -7.64 -20.92 23.43
CA GLY A 259 -6.62 -21.97 23.26
C GLY A 259 -5.29 -21.45 22.71
N THR A 260 -4.53 -22.33 22.07
CA THR A 260 -3.26 -21.99 21.43
C THR A 260 -3.51 -21.28 20.12
N ILE A 261 -2.86 -20.14 19.92
CA ILE A 261 -2.94 -19.40 18.67
C ILE A 261 -2.11 -20.08 17.58
N THR A 262 -2.63 -20.09 16.35
CA THR A 262 -1.91 -20.56 15.17
C THR A 262 -0.61 -19.77 14.97
N ARG A 263 0.51 -20.51 14.91
CA ARG A 263 1.87 -20.00 14.64
C ARG A 263 2.19 -20.11 13.14
N GLY A 264 3.21 -19.41 12.66
CA GLY A 264 3.47 -19.28 11.22
C GLY A 264 2.67 -18.17 10.52
N MET A 265 3.05 -17.88 9.28
CA MET A 265 2.43 -16.89 8.41
C MET A 265 1.82 -17.56 7.19
N TYR A 266 0.49 -17.69 7.14
CA TYR A 266 -0.21 -18.38 6.05
C TYR A 266 -0.83 -17.41 5.06
N ILE A 267 -0.77 -17.72 3.76
CA ILE A 267 -1.59 -17.06 2.74
C ILE A 267 -2.04 -18.08 1.69
N SER A 268 -3.32 -18.10 1.37
CA SER A 268 -3.83 -19.01 0.35
C SER A 268 -3.39 -18.59 -1.06
N ALA A 269 -3.10 -19.58 -1.91
CA ALA A 269 -2.87 -19.37 -3.33
C ALA A 269 -4.18 -19.16 -4.10
N ASP A 270 -5.24 -19.83 -3.65
CA ASP A 270 -6.57 -19.81 -4.26
C ASP A 270 -7.52 -18.79 -3.62
N SER A 271 -8.64 -18.59 -4.29
CA SER A 271 -9.70 -17.65 -3.89
C SER A 271 -10.83 -18.38 -3.17
N PRO A 272 -11.46 -17.78 -2.15
CA PRO A 272 -11.18 -16.44 -1.61
C PRO A 272 -9.87 -16.41 -0.81
N THR A 273 -9.12 -15.30 -0.89
CA THR A 273 -7.85 -15.21 -0.17
C THR A 273 -8.05 -15.28 1.35
N ARG A 274 -7.25 -16.13 2.00
CA ARG A 274 -7.13 -16.23 3.46
C ARG A 274 -5.68 -16.05 3.85
N SER A 275 -5.40 -14.95 4.54
CA SER A 275 -4.09 -14.65 5.11
C SER A 275 -4.21 -14.66 6.62
N LEU A 276 -3.35 -15.43 7.29
CA LEU A 276 -3.30 -15.51 8.74
C LEU A 276 -1.89 -15.27 9.25
N ARG A 277 -1.81 -14.67 10.43
CA ARG A 277 -0.65 -14.69 11.32
C ARG A 277 -1.09 -14.29 12.74
N TYR A 278 -0.21 -14.39 13.73
CA TYR A 278 -0.45 -13.77 15.03
C TYR A 278 0.32 -12.46 15.20
N ALA A 279 -0.05 -11.69 16.23
CA ALA A 279 0.64 -10.49 16.67
C ALA A 279 0.69 -10.44 18.20
N PRO A 280 1.89 -10.36 18.82
CA PRO A 280 2.00 -10.13 20.26
C PRO A 280 1.42 -8.77 20.65
N THR A 281 0.65 -8.72 21.73
CA THR A 281 0.18 -7.47 22.34
C THR A 281 0.37 -7.52 23.85
N PRO A 282 0.36 -6.38 24.58
CA PRO A 282 0.47 -6.37 26.03
C PRO A 282 -0.55 -7.27 26.75
N ASP A 283 -1.75 -7.40 26.18
CA ASP A 283 -2.85 -8.21 26.71
C ASP A 283 -2.93 -9.60 26.03
N GLY A 284 -1.79 -10.13 25.59
CA GLY A 284 -1.64 -11.44 24.93
C GLY A 284 -1.74 -11.39 23.41
N ASP A 285 -1.46 -12.51 22.75
CA ASP A 285 -1.42 -12.56 21.29
C ASP A 285 -2.81 -12.29 20.66
N ARG A 286 -2.82 -11.77 19.43
CA ARG A 286 -4.00 -11.59 18.57
C ARG A 286 -3.82 -12.34 17.27
N LEU A 287 -4.85 -13.04 16.82
CA LEU A 287 -4.89 -13.62 15.47
C LEU A 287 -5.28 -12.52 14.49
N ILE A 288 -4.47 -12.30 13.46
CA ILE A 288 -4.79 -11.41 12.35
C ILE A 288 -5.27 -12.25 11.18
N ALA A 289 -6.50 -12.02 10.75
CA ALA A 289 -7.07 -12.59 9.54
C ALA A 289 -7.22 -11.49 8.49
N GLY A 290 -6.68 -11.73 7.29
CA GLY A 290 -6.72 -10.81 6.16
C GLY A 290 -7.30 -11.47 4.90
N GLY A 291 -8.02 -10.71 4.10
CA GLY A 291 -8.71 -11.22 2.92
C GLY A 291 -9.59 -10.16 2.24
N ALA A 292 -10.68 -10.63 1.62
CA ALA A 292 -11.67 -9.78 0.96
C ALA A 292 -11.07 -8.75 -0.02
N GLY A 293 -10.01 -9.15 -0.73
CA GLY A 293 -9.29 -8.25 -1.62
C GLY A 293 -10.04 -7.98 -2.92
N HIS A 294 -10.10 -6.73 -3.37
CA HIS A 294 -10.73 -6.36 -4.63
C HIS A 294 -10.11 -5.09 -5.25
N PRO A 295 -10.32 -4.83 -6.55
CA PRO A 295 -10.00 -3.54 -7.15
C PRO A 295 -10.80 -2.40 -6.50
N VAL A 296 -10.13 -1.28 -6.22
CA VAL A 296 -10.70 -0.12 -5.51
C VAL A 296 -11.88 0.49 -6.29
N GLY A 297 -13.03 0.69 -5.65
CA GLY A 297 -14.22 1.24 -6.29
C GLY A 297 -14.93 0.34 -7.31
N HIS A 298 -14.57 -0.95 -7.43
CA HIS A 298 -15.23 -1.88 -8.36
C HIS A 298 -16.22 -2.85 -7.70
N GLU A 299 -16.03 -3.15 -6.42
CA GLU A 299 -16.88 -4.09 -5.69
C GLU A 299 -18.17 -3.38 -5.24
N LYS A 300 -19.32 -4.04 -5.38
CA LYS A 300 -20.63 -3.42 -5.10
C LYS A 300 -20.97 -3.43 -3.61
N SER A 301 -20.53 -4.48 -2.92
CA SER A 301 -20.71 -4.61 -1.48
C SER A 301 -19.47 -5.25 -0.87
N PRO A 302 -18.36 -4.50 -0.75
CA PRO A 302 -17.19 -4.92 0.02
C PRO A 302 -17.57 -5.47 1.41
N SER A 303 -18.59 -4.89 2.07
CA SER A 303 -19.05 -5.31 3.39
C SER A 303 -19.47 -6.78 3.44
N SER A 304 -20.04 -7.32 2.36
CA SER A 304 -20.42 -8.73 2.26
C SER A 304 -19.19 -9.65 2.31
N SER A 305 -18.10 -9.29 1.62
CA SER A 305 -16.85 -10.06 1.64
C SER A 305 -16.13 -9.94 2.98
N VAL A 306 -16.24 -8.79 3.63
CA VAL A 306 -15.72 -8.54 4.98
C VAL A 306 -16.46 -9.40 6.02
N GLN A 307 -17.80 -9.45 5.96
CA GLN A 307 -18.61 -10.31 6.82
C GLN A 307 -18.31 -11.80 6.59
N GLU A 308 -18.10 -12.19 5.33
CA GLU A 308 -17.73 -13.57 4.99
C GLU A 308 -16.37 -13.96 5.60
N LEU A 309 -15.37 -13.07 5.57
CA LEU A 309 -14.08 -13.29 6.24
C LEU A 309 -14.23 -13.44 7.76
N ASP A 310 -15.08 -12.63 8.40
CA ASP A 310 -15.35 -12.74 9.83
C ASP A 310 -16.05 -14.06 10.20
N GLN A 311 -17.05 -14.45 9.40
CA GLN A 311 -17.75 -15.73 9.57
C GLN A 311 -16.80 -16.91 9.39
N TRP A 312 -15.96 -16.89 8.35
CA TRP A 312 -14.95 -17.91 8.12
C TRP A 312 -13.98 -18.02 9.30
N THR A 313 -13.52 -16.88 9.84
CA THR A 313 -12.61 -16.86 10.99
C THR A 313 -13.27 -17.44 12.23
N LYS A 314 -14.52 -17.05 12.55
CA LYS A 314 -15.25 -17.57 13.71
C LYS A 314 -15.65 -19.05 13.58
N LEU A 315 -15.84 -19.53 12.36
CA LEU A 315 -16.09 -20.95 12.08
C LEU A 315 -14.87 -21.81 12.44
N HIS A 316 -13.68 -21.38 12.01
CA HIS A 316 -12.44 -22.13 12.23
C HIS A 316 -11.77 -21.84 13.59
N TYR A 317 -12.13 -20.74 14.24
CA TYR A 317 -11.72 -20.43 15.60
C TYR A 317 -12.95 -20.17 16.48
N PRO A 318 -13.69 -21.22 16.89
CA PRO A 318 -14.89 -21.06 17.71
C PRO A 318 -14.59 -20.29 19.00
N GLY A 319 -15.33 -19.21 19.25
CA GLY A 319 -15.10 -18.31 20.38
C GLY A 319 -14.15 -17.13 20.08
N ALA A 320 -13.71 -16.97 18.83
CA ALA A 320 -12.96 -15.79 18.40
C ALA A 320 -13.76 -14.50 18.64
N MET A 321 -13.15 -13.54 19.33
CA MET A 321 -13.71 -12.22 19.60
C MET A 321 -12.95 -11.18 18.79
N GLN A 322 -13.63 -10.53 17.85
CA GLN A 322 -13.05 -9.44 17.08
C GLN A 322 -12.70 -8.28 18.01
N THR A 323 -11.48 -7.77 17.87
CA THR A 323 -10.94 -6.65 18.66
C THR A 323 -10.67 -5.43 17.80
N HIS A 324 -10.27 -5.64 16.55
CA HIS A 324 -9.93 -4.58 15.60
C HIS A 324 -10.40 -4.96 14.20
N TYR A 325 -10.64 -3.95 13.38
CA TYR A 325 -10.97 -4.06 11.96
C TYR A 325 -10.36 -2.87 11.24
N TRP A 326 -9.69 -3.13 10.13
CA TRP A 326 -9.09 -2.12 9.29
C TRP A 326 -8.92 -2.62 7.85
N SER A 327 -8.48 -1.71 6.99
CA SER A 327 -8.30 -1.95 5.58
C SER A 327 -7.05 -1.23 5.10
N ALA A 328 -6.43 -1.77 4.05
CA ALA A 328 -5.29 -1.16 3.39
C ALA A 328 -5.48 -1.17 1.88
N GLN A 329 -4.83 -0.21 1.25
CA GLN A 329 -4.75 -0.10 -0.20
C GLN A 329 -3.30 -0.27 -0.64
N ASP A 330 -3.11 -1.00 -1.73
CA ASP A 330 -1.82 -1.18 -2.40
C ASP A 330 -2.04 -1.15 -3.92
N TYR A 331 -0.96 -1.13 -4.68
CA TYR A 331 -0.96 -0.97 -6.13
C TYR A 331 -0.22 -2.15 -6.77
N SER A 332 -0.93 -2.90 -7.60
CA SER A 332 -0.38 -4.03 -8.36
C SER A 332 0.21 -3.52 -9.68
N PRO A 333 1.50 -3.77 -9.96
CA PRO A 333 2.11 -3.42 -11.25
C PRO A 333 1.65 -4.39 -12.35
N ILE A 334 1.46 -3.87 -13.57
CA ILE A 334 1.01 -4.66 -14.73
C ILE A 334 1.98 -5.75 -15.18
N ASP A 335 3.24 -5.64 -14.75
CA ASP A 335 4.34 -6.54 -15.05
C ASP A 335 4.90 -7.25 -13.82
N GLU A 336 4.14 -7.31 -12.72
CA GLU A 336 4.47 -8.09 -11.52
C GLU A 336 5.67 -7.60 -10.70
N LEU A 337 6.48 -6.68 -11.25
CA LEU A 337 7.67 -6.11 -10.61
C LEU A 337 7.41 -4.68 -10.12
N PRO A 338 8.00 -4.26 -8.98
CA PRO A 338 7.90 -2.88 -8.50
C PRO A 338 8.50 -1.86 -9.47
N TYR A 339 8.11 -0.60 -9.33
CA TYR A 339 8.73 0.52 -10.04
C TYR A 339 9.51 1.41 -9.09
N VAL A 340 10.83 1.40 -9.24
CA VAL A 340 11.80 2.07 -8.39
C VAL A 340 12.84 2.76 -9.27
N GLY A 341 12.98 4.08 -9.13
CA GLY A 341 13.93 4.85 -9.93
C GLY A 341 13.33 6.16 -10.44
N PRO A 342 13.87 6.74 -11.52
CA PRO A 342 13.45 8.05 -11.97
C PRO A 342 12.01 8.02 -12.53
N ILE A 343 11.23 9.08 -12.28
CA ILE A 343 9.84 9.17 -12.74
C ILE A 343 9.73 9.24 -14.27
N LEU A 344 10.79 9.71 -14.94
CA LEU A 344 10.95 9.71 -16.40
C LEU A 344 12.36 9.24 -16.73
N PRO A 345 12.59 8.55 -17.87
CA PRO A 345 13.93 8.11 -18.25
C PRO A 345 14.91 9.31 -18.31
N GLY A 346 16.08 9.15 -17.69
CA GLY A 346 17.12 10.18 -17.64
C GLY A 346 16.84 11.37 -16.70
N ASN A 347 15.73 11.39 -15.97
CA ASN A 347 15.43 12.43 -14.99
C ASN A 347 15.88 12.02 -13.57
N GLU A 348 17.07 12.44 -13.16
CA GLU A 348 17.61 12.16 -11.82
C GLU A 348 17.17 13.20 -10.75
N LYS A 349 16.15 14.02 -11.03
CA LYS A 349 15.60 14.97 -10.06
C LYS A 349 14.40 14.39 -9.31
N ILE A 350 13.55 13.60 -9.95
CA ILE A 350 12.34 13.05 -9.32
C ILE A 350 12.34 11.53 -9.44
N PHE A 351 12.30 10.86 -8.30
CA PHE A 351 12.26 9.41 -8.17
C PHE A 351 10.90 8.93 -7.67
N VAL A 352 10.60 7.67 -7.94
CA VAL A 352 9.41 6.96 -7.48
C VAL A 352 9.83 5.63 -6.84
N ALA A 353 9.08 5.20 -5.84
CA ALA A 353 9.04 3.82 -5.38
C ALA A 353 7.56 3.40 -5.17
N THR A 354 7.06 2.46 -5.97
CA THR A 354 5.64 2.08 -6.03
C THR A 354 5.47 0.64 -6.55
N GLY A 355 4.24 0.12 -6.56
CA GLY A 355 3.93 -1.16 -7.19
C GLY A 355 4.34 -2.38 -6.35
N PHE A 356 4.26 -2.29 -5.02
CA PHE A 356 4.76 -3.35 -4.13
C PHE A 356 3.83 -4.54 -3.97
N ASP A 357 2.61 -4.46 -4.51
CA ASP A 357 1.63 -5.54 -4.58
C ASP A 357 1.41 -6.28 -3.26
N LYS A 358 1.16 -5.53 -2.18
CA LYS A 358 0.91 -5.98 -0.80
C LYS A 358 2.16 -6.40 -0.01
N TRP A 359 3.32 -6.44 -0.65
CA TRP A 359 4.59 -6.89 -0.05
C TRP A 359 5.55 -5.74 0.26
N GLY A 360 4.99 -4.57 0.63
CA GLY A 360 5.75 -3.35 0.89
C GLY A 360 6.75 -3.42 2.06
N MET A 361 6.67 -4.42 2.96
CA MET A 361 7.67 -4.56 4.04
C MET A 361 9.06 -4.91 3.47
N THR A 362 9.14 -5.88 2.56
CA THR A 362 10.40 -6.27 1.91
C THR A 362 10.64 -5.45 0.64
N ASN A 363 9.65 -5.33 -0.25
CA ASN A 363 9.80 -4.55 -1.49
C ASN A 363 10.04 -3.07 -1.22
N GLY A 364 9.35 -2.50 -0.23
CA GLY A 364 9.50 -1.09 0.11
C GLY A 364 10.84 -0.78 0.76
N THR A 365 11.40 -1.72 1.54
CA THR A 365 12.75 -1.60 2.10
C THR A 365 13.80 -1.77 1.02
N ALA A 366 13.67 -2.77 0.15
CA ALA A 366 14.53 -2.96 -1.02
C ALA A 366 14.52 -1.71 -1.92
N ALA A 367 13.35 -1.14 -2.20
CA ALA A 367 13.24 0.08 -2.99
C ALA A 367 13.99 1.27 -2.34
N ALA A 368 13.92 1.40 -1.02
CA ALA A 368 14.64 2.44 -0.29
C ALA A 368 16.16 2.26 -0.36
N LEU A 369 16.65 1.02 -0.25
CA LEU A 369 18.07 0.66 -0.43
C LEU A 369 18.56 1.02 -1.84
N ALA A 370 17.82 0.60 -2.88
CA ALA A 370 18.15 0.87 -4.27
C ALA A 370 18.15 2.38 -4.60
N LEU A 371 17.13 3.12 -4.16
CA LEU A 371 17.05 4.56 -4.36
C LEU A 371 18.17 5.31 -3.65
N SER A 372 18.42 4.97 -2.38
CA SER A 372 19.48 5.62 -1.60
C SER A 372 20.85 5.37 -2.24
N SER A 373 21.13 4.12 -2.64
CA SER A 373 22.34 3.79 -3.39
C SER A 373 22.46 4.64 -4.65
N ARG A 374 21.42 4.70 -5.49
CA ARG A 374 21.43 5.50 -6.74
C ARG A 374 21.68 6.99 -6.49
N ILE A 375 20.95 7.59 -5.54
CA ILE A 375 21.07 9.01 -5.19
C ILE A 375 22.49 9.34 -4.68
N LEU A 376 23.11 8.40 -3.97
CA LEU A 376 24.48 8.53 -3.46
C LEU A 376 25.56 8.15 -4.49
N GLY A 377 25.18 7.78 -5.72
CA GLY A 377 26.11 7.43 -6.81
C GLY A 377 26.63 5.98 -6.77
N GLY A 378 26.02 5.12 -5.95
CA GLY A 378 26.29 3.68 -5.90
C GLY A 378 25.45 2.86 -6.88
N ARG A 379 25.65 1.54 -6.86
CA ARG A 379 24.90 0.56 -7.67
C ARG A 379 24.58 -0.67 -6.84
N MET A 380 23.38 -1.22 -7.04
CA MET A 380 22.96 -2.54 -6.56
C MET A 380 22.65 -3.41 -7.78
N ASP A 381 23.27 -4.58 -7.89
CA ASP A 381 23.19 -5.41 -9.09
C ASP A 381 21.81 -6.04 -9.32
N TRP A 382 21.05 -6.23 -8.25
CA TRP A 382 19.67 -6.72 -8.31
C TRP A 382 18.64 -5.62 -8.64
N ALA A 383 19.01 -4.33 -8.55
CA ALA A 383 18.08 -3.22 -8.69
C ALA A 383 17.44 -3.11 -10.10
N GLU A 384 18.06 -3.72 -11.12
CA GLU A 384 17.50 -3.81 -12.48
C GLU A 384 16.09 -4.45 -12.49
N ALA A 385 15.82 -5.42 -11.60
CA ALA A 385 14.49 -6.04 -11.49
C ALA A 385 13.41 -5.09 -10.92
N PHE A 386 13.81 -3.95 -10.37
CA PHE A 386 12.93 -2.95 -9.79
C PHE A 386 12.88 -1.66 -10.61
N ASP A 387 13.61 -1.56 -11.74
CA ASP A 387 13.71 -0.31 -12.49
C ASP A 387 12.35 0.24 -12.89
N SER A 388 12.11 1.53 -12.64
CA SER A 388 10.88 2.23 -13.02
C SER A 388 10.65 2.32 -14.53
N TRP A 389 11.69 2.02 -15.33
CA TRP A 389 11.65 1.96 -16.78
C TRP A 389 12.48 0.79 -17.27
N SER A 390 11.84 -0.20 -17.86
CA SER A 390 12.52 -1.42 -18.32
C SER A 390 12.10 -1.83 -19.74
N PRO A 391 13.02 -2.34 -20.58
CA PRO A 391 12.65 -3.01 -21.84
C PRO A 391 11.68 -4.17 -21.64
N HIS A 392 11.63 -4.76 -20.44
CA HIS A 392 10.71 -5.84 -20.07
C HIS A 392 9.23 -5.40 -20.01
N GLU A 393 8.94 -4.09 -19.98
CA GLU A 393 7.57 -3.54 -20.04
C GLU A 393 6.81 -3.95 -21.31
N LEU A 394 7.51 -4.30 -22.40
CA LEU A 394 6.88 -4.81 -23.62
C LEU A 394 5.99 -6.03 -23.37
N SER A 395 6.37 -6.89 -22.41
CA SER A 395 5.57 -8.05 -21.98
C SER A 395 4.31 -7.65 -21.21
N GLY A 396 4.28 -6.43 -20.65
CA GLY A 396 3.16 -5.84 -19.94
C GLY A 396 2.14 -5.13 -20.83
N ILE A 397 2.49 -4.79 -22.08
CA ILE A 397 1.65 -4.01 -22.99
C ILE A 397 0.23 -4.60 -23.17
N PRO A 398 0.04 -5.90 -23.43
CA PRO A 398 -1.31 -6.46 -23.57
C PRO A 398 -2.16 -6.25 -22.31
N LYS A 399 -1.54 -6.42 -21.12
CA LYS A 399 -2.22 -6.22 -19.84
C LYS A 399 -2.50 -4.74 -19.57
N ALA A 400 -1.57 -3.85 -19.94
CA ALA A 400 -1.75 -2.41 -19.90
C ALA A 400 -2.93 -1.99 -20.78
N LEU A 401 -3.00 -2.46 -22.02
CA LEU A 401 -4.10 -2.16 -22.94
C LEU A 401 -5.45 -2.65 -22.38
N GLN A 402 -5.50 -3.88 -21.86
CA GLN A 402 -6.70 -4.41 -21.22
C GLN A 402 -7.15 -3.56 -20.03
N THR A 403 -6.21 -3.20 -19.15
CA THR A 403 -6.48 -2.42 -17.94
C THR A 403 -6.93 -1.00 -18.30
N ASN A 404 -6.25 -0.34 -19.24
CA ASN A 404 -6.62 1.00 -19.69
C ASN A 404 -7.92 1.02 -20.50
N ALA A 405 -8.23 -0.04 -21.26
CA ALA A 405 -9.54 -0.18 -21.89
C ALA A 405 -10.66 -0.31 -20.85
N GLN A 406 -10.42 -1.03 -19.75
CA GLN A 406 -11.34 -1.07 -18.62
C GLN A 406 -11.50 0.33 -18.00
N VAL A 407 -10.41 1.06 -17.75
CA VAL A 407 -10.45 2.45 -17.24
C VAL A 407 -11.31 3.34 -18.13
N GLY A 408 -11.10 3.32 -19.46
CA GLY A 408 -11.91 4.10 -20.41
C GLY A 408 -13.39 3.71 -20.42
N LEU A 409 -13.69 2.42 -20.34
CA LEU A 409 -15.06 1.91 -20.21
C LEU A 409 -15.71 2.36 -18.89
N TYR A 410 -14.98 2.32 -17.78
CA TYR A 410 -15.46 2.73 -16.48
C TYR A 410 -15.68 4.23 -16.39
N LEU A 411 -14.79 5.04 -16.97
CA LEU A 411 -15.01 6.47 -17.14
C LEU A 411 -16.34 6.69 -17.88
N ALA A 412 -16.50 6.15 -19.08
CA ALA A 412 -17.72 6.32 -19.88
C ALA A 412 -18.99 5.83 -19.16
N ARG A 413 -18.95 4.64 -18.54
CA ARG A 413 -20.08 4.09 -17.78
C ARG A 413 -20.42 4.96 -16.57
N GLY A 414 -19.42 5.44 -15.83
CA GLY A 414 -19.61 6.26 -14.63
C GLY A 414 -20.41 7.53 -14.92
N TRP A 415 -20.23 8.15 -16.09
CA TRP A 415 -21.00 9.34 -16.48
C TRP A 415 -22.44 9.03 -16.92
N ILE A 416 -22.73 7.80 -17.37
CA ILE A 416 -24.04 7.43 -17.97
C ILE A 416 -24.93 6.64 -17.00
N THR A 417 -24.36 5.68 -16.25
CA THR A 417 -25.12 4.81 -15.35
C THR A 417 -25.95 5.57 -14.29
N PRO A 418 -25.48 6.68 -13.69
CA PRO A 418 -26.26 7.43 -12.70
C PRO A 418 -27.59 8.00 -13.22
N VAL A 419 -27.76 8.14 -14.54
CA VAL A 419 -29.03 8.57 -15.18
C VAL A 419 -30.17 7.61 -14.84
N THR A 420 -29.87 6.32 -14.69
CA THR A 420 -30.87 5.30 -14.33
C THR A 420 -31.39 5.43 -12.90
N ARG A 421 -30.77 6.28 -12.09
CA ARG A 421 -31.12 6.54 -10.68
C ARG A 421 -31.72 7.92 -10.48
N ILE A 422 -32.06 8.64 -11.56
CA ILE A 422 -32.78 9.91 -11.50
C ILE A 422 -34.13 9.65 -10.83
N GLY A 423 -34.31 10.19 -9.61
CA GLY A 423 -35.49 9.98 -8.77
C GLY A 423 -35.30 9.02 -7.59
N ASN A 424 -34.18 8.29 -7.52
CA ASN A 424 -33.84 7.54 -6.31
C ASN A 424 -33.38 8.51 -5.21
N ARG A 425 -34.12 8.43 -4.11
CA ARG A 425 -33.99 9.23 -2.89
C ARG A 425 -32.62 9.00 -2.24
N THR A 426 -32.20 9.96 -1.43
CA THR A 426 -31.08 9.83 -0.48
C THR A 426 -31.19 8.45 0.18
N PRO A 427 -30.13 7.62 0.16
CA PRO A 427 -30.17 6.32 0.82
C PRO A 427 -30.44 6.52 2.32
N GLU A 428 -31.15 5.59 2.96
CA GLU A 428 -31.35 5.64 4.43
C GLU A 428 -29.99 5.52 5.15
N GLU A 429 -29.05 4.78 4.57
CA GLU A 429 -27.68 4.61 5.03
C GLU A 429 -26.77 4.27 3.83
N GLY A 430 -25.50 4.70 3.88
CA GLY A 430 -24.52 4.49 2.81
C GLY A 430 -24.57 5.56 1.73
N GLY A 431 -23.97 5.30 0.56
CA GLY A 431 -23.76 6.30 -0.49
C GLY A 431 -24.22 5.89 -1.88
N VAL A 432 -24.68 6.87 -2.65
CA VAL A 432 -25.10 6.72 -4.05
C VAL A 432 -24.68 7.91 -4.91
N VAL A 433 -24.23 7.63 -6.13
CA VAL A 433 -24.12 8.63 -7.20
C VAL A 433 -25.37 8.59 -8.07
N SER A 434 -25.98 9.75 -8.30
CA SER A 434 -27.22 9.94 -9.07
C SER A 434 -27.22 11.29 -9.80
N GLY A 435 -27.97 11.39 -10.90
CA GLY A 435 -28.14 12.64 -11.65
C GLY A 435 -27.89 12.46 -13.15
N PRO A 436 -28.27 13.45 -13.98
CA PRO A 436 -27.87 13.45 -15.39
C PRO A 436 -26.37 13.75 -15.54
N PRO A 437 -25.73 13.44 -16.69
CA PRO A 437 -24.27 13.58 -16.84
C PRO A 437 -23.77 15.03 -16.68
N TRP A 438 -24.61 16.03 -16.89
CA TRP A 438 -24.28 17.45 -16.71
C TRP A 438 -24.53 17.97 -15.28
N ASP A 439 -25.09 17.13 -14.39
CA ASP A 439 -25.47 17.50 -13.02
C ASP A 439 -25.45 16.25 -12.11
N LEU A 440 -24.27 15.61 -12.02
CA LEU A 440 -24.06 14.43 -11.18
C LEU A 440 -23.81 14.83 -9.73
N GLU A 441 -24.40 14.07 -8.80
CA GLU A 441 -24.24 14.26 -7.37
C GLU A 441 -23.92 12.94 -6.66
N ALA A 442 -22.93 12.97 -5.75
CA ALA A 442 -22.67 11.93 -4.76
C ALA A 442 -23.36 12.31 -3.43
N ARG A 443 -24.29 11.48 -2.97
CA ARG A 443 -24.96 11.61 -1.67
C ARG A 443 -24.64 10.43 -0.77
N SER A 444 -24.30 10.69 0.48
CA SER A 444 -24.11 9.65 1.48
C SER A 444 -24.74 10.02 2.81
N VAL A 445 -25.26 9.01 3.53
CA VAL A 445 -25.73 9.12 4.91
C VAL A 445 -24.90 8.19 5.78
N VAL A 446 -24.20 8.75 6.76
CA VAL A 446 -23.37 8.02 7.73
C VAL A 446 -23.72 8.52 9.11
N ASP A 447 -24.04 7.63 10.05
CA ASP A 447 -24.49 7.96 11.41
C ASP A 447 -25.61 9.02 11.45
N GLY A 448 -26.53 8.96 10.48
CA GLY A 448 -27.65 9.90 10.33
C GLY A 448 -27.28 11.29 9.80
N CYS A 449 -26.01 11.53 9.47
CA CYS A 449 -25.54 12.77 8.83
C CYS A 449 -25.50 12.63 7.31
N GLU A 450 -26.17 13.54 6.60
CA GLU A 450 -26.18 13.58 5.13
C GLU A 450 -25.04 14.47 4.58
N TYR A 451 -24.33 13.96 3.59
CA TYR A 451 -23.27 14.64 2.87
C TYR A 451 -23.57 14.68 1.37
N ARG A 452 -23.23 15.80 0.72
CA ARG A 452 -23.45 16.02 -0.72
C ARG A 452 -22.20 16.62 -1.36
N VAL A 453 -21.60 15.89 -2.29
CA VAL A 453 -20.35 16.28 -2.96
C VAL A 453 -20.42 16.01 -4.47
N SER A 454 -19.52 16.64 -5.22
CA SER A 454 -19.26 16.28 -6.61
C SER A 454 -18.72 14.86 -6.66
N PRO A 455 -19.27 13.97 -7.52
CA PRO A 455 -18.75 12.61 -7.68
C PRO A 455 -17.51 12.57 -8.59
N VAL A 456 -17.08 13.71 -9.14
CA VAL A 456 -15.98 13.78 -10.10
C VAL A 456 -14.65 13.85 -9.36
N CYS A 457 -13.86 12.78 -9.45
CA CYS A 457 -12.52 12.72 -8.88
C CYS A 457 -11.61 13.80 -9.49
N PRO A 458 -10.93 14.64 -8.68
CA PRO A 458 -10.11 15.74 -9.16
C PRO A 458 -8.77 15.30 -9.78
N HIS A 459 -8.47 14.00 -9.79
CA HIS A 459 -7.28 13.46 -10.47
C HIS A 459 -7.46 13.47 -12.00
N LEU A 460 -8.29 12.58 -12.52
CA LEU A 460 -8.52 12.42 -13.97
C LEU A 460 -10.01 12.30 -14.34
N GLY A 461 -10.91 12.85 -13.52
CA GLY A 461 -12.33 12.99 -13.85
C GLY A 461 -13.16 11.70 -13.74
N GLY A 462 -12.65 10.68 -13.06
CA GLY A 462 -13.39 9.45 -12.79
C GLY A 462 -14.56 9.68 -11.83
N ILE A 463 -15.68 9.00 -12.08
CA ILE A 463 -16.85 9.05 -11.19
C ILE A 463 -16.64 8.06 -10.04
N VAL A 464 -16.71 8.54 -8.80
CA VAL A 464 -16.52 7.74 -7.60
C VAL A 464 -17.68 6.77 -7.34
N ASN A 465 -17.38 5.65 -6.70
CA ASN A 465 -18.36 4.69 -6.18
C ASN A 465 -18.29 4.64 -4.66
N TRP A 466 -19.39 4.23 -4.02
CA TRP A 466 -19.44 4.08 -2.55
C TRP A 466 -18.87 2.73 -2.13
N ASN A 467 -17.96 2.74 -1.15
CA ASN A 467 -17.51 1.55 -0.42
C ASN A 467 -18.24 1.49 0.91
N ASP A 468 -19.11 0.48 1.06
CA ASP A 468 -19.97 0.28 2.23
C ASP A 468 -19.22 -0.31 3.45
N ALA A 469 -18.02 -0.86 3.27
CA ALA A 469 -17.23 -1.43 4.36
C ALA A 469 -16.34 -0.40 5.08
N ASP A 470 -15.97 0.68 4.40
CA ASP A 470 -15.14 1.77 4.93
C ASP A 470 -15.84 3.13 4.92
N GLU A 471 -17.10 3.18 4.47
CA GLU A 471 -17.91 4.39 4.37
C GLU A 471 -17.19 5.52 3.63
N SER A 472 -16.73 5.21 2.42
CA SER A 472 -15.88 6.12 1.65
C SER A 472 -16.21 6.12 0.17
N TRP A 473 -15.94 7.24 -0.49
CA TRP A 473 -16.00 7.37 -1.94
C TRP A 473 -14.68 6.91 -2.56
N GLU A 474 -14.75 6.03 -3.54
CA GLU A 474 -13.58 5.43 -4.20
C GLU A 474 -13.61 5.65 -5.70
N CYS A 475 -12.53 6.19 -6.25
CA CYS A 475 -12.38 6.36 -7.69
C CYS A 475 -11.92 5.03 -8.32
N PRO A 476 -12.75 4.41 -9.19
CA PRO A 476 -12.42 3.12 -9.80
C PRO A 476 -11.32 3.20 -10.86
N LEU A 477 -10.83 4.39 -11.21
CA LEU A 477 -9.82 4.53 -12.24
C LEU A 477 -8.42 4.31 -11.66
N HIS A 478 -8.04 5.09 -10.65
CA HIS A 478 -6.67 5.13 -10.12
C HIS A 478 -6.59 5.03 -8.60
N GLY A 479 -7.74 4.77 -7.94
CA GLY A 479 -7.76 4.41 -6.52
C GLY A 479 -7.75 5.58 -5.53
N SER A 480 -8.05 6.81 -5.96
CA SER A 480 -8.24 7.91 -5.00
C SER A 480 -9.45 7.65 -4.11
N ARG A 481 -9.33 7.97 -2.82
CA ARG A 481 -10.37 7.74 -1.82
C ARG A 481 -10.71 9.03 -1.09
N PHE A 482 -11.99 9.18 -0.75
CA PHE A 482 -12.51 10.37 -0.07
C PHE A 482 -13.49 9.97 1.03
N ALA A 483 -13.49 10.72 2.12
CA ALA A 483 -14.45 10.61 3.21
C ALA A 483 -15.86 11.00 2.73
N PRO A 484 -16.92 10.72 3.51
CA PRO A 484 -18.30 11.05 3.13
C PRO A 484 -18.50 12.52 2.72
N ASP A 485 -17.80 13.44 3.41
CA ASP A 485 -17.81 14.89 3.18
C ASP A 485 -16.93 15.36 2.00
N GLY A 486 -16.28 14.43 1.30
CA GLY A 486 -15.39 14.71 0.17
C GLY A 486 -13.93 14.97 0.54
N THR A 487 -13.57 14.93 1.83
CA THR A 487 -12.18 15.07 2.28
C THR A 487 -11.32 13.95 1.70
N LEU A 488 -10.19 14.30 1.08
CA LEU A 488 -9.26 13.33 0.48
C LEU A 488 -8.61 12.47 1.57
N LEU A 489 -8.80 11.14 1.46
CA LEU A 489 -8.21 10.13 2.32
C LEU A 489 -6.94 9.54 1.72
N GLU A 490 -6.94 9.24 0.42
CA GLU A 490 -5.83 8.55 -0.24
C GLU A 490 -5.70 8.94 -1.72
N GLY A 491 -4.46 9.04 -2.20
CA GLY A 491 -4.11 9.49 -3.55
C GLY A 491 -4.43 8.48 -4.67
N PRO A 492 -4.14 8.81 -5.94
CA PRO A 492 -3.21 9.87 -6.39
C PRO A 492 -3.77 11.30 -6.41
N ALA A 493 -5.08 11.50 -6.23
CA ALA A 493 -5.63 12.85 -6.09
C ALA A 493 -4.91 13.64 -4.99
N THR A 494 -4.75 14.94 -5.19
CA THR A 494 -4.09 15.86 -4.25
C THR A 494 -5.03 16.91 -3.66
N ARG A 495 -6.32 16.81 -4.00
CA ARG A 495 -7.39 17.72 -3.60
C ARG A 495 -8.63 16.94 -3.18
N ASN A 496 -9.46 17.56 -2.35
CA ASN A 496 -10.77 17.05 -1.95
C ASN A 496 -11.76 17.03 -3.13
N LEU A 497 -12.85 16.27 -3.00
CA LEU A 497 -14.03 16.48 -3.83
C LEU A 497 -14.61 17.87 -3.52
N THR A 498 -15.14 18.54 -4.54
CA THR A 498 -15.82 19.82 -4.34
C THR A 498 -17.24 19.60 -3.81
N ALA A 499 -17.84 20.62 -3.20
CA ALA A 499 -19.27 20.60 -2.93
C ALA A 499 -20.08 20.34 -4.22
N ALA A 500 -21.23 19.66 -4.09
CA ALA A 500 -22.19 19.53 -5.18
C ALA A 500 -22.68 20.93 -5.60
N ARG A 501 -22.97 21.11 -6.90
CA ARG A 501 -23.39 22.41 -7.47
C ARG A 501 -24.86 22.70 -7.25
#